data_AF-A0AAJ6CI11-F1
#
_entry.id   AF-A0AAJ6CI11-F1
#
_cell.length_a   1.000
_cell.length_b   1.000
_cell.length_c   1.000
_cell.angle_alpha   90.00
_cell.angle_beta   90.00
_cell.angle_gamma   90.00
#
_symmetry.space_group_name_H-M   'P 1'
#
loop_
_entity.id
_entity.type
_entity.pdbx_description
1 polymer ?
#
loop_
_entity_poly.entity_id
_entity_poly.type
_entity_poly.pdbx_seq_one_letter_code
_entity_poly.pdbx_strand_id
1 'polypeptide(L)'
;MLLRLRGVLWRTRQRSRSIASNQRSISNDVRAQNQPLAATLIEAAQTRLTSERAKSVCDSVLQAPVLQQERQVTLQGEALAQKGVHAHMIECILRMNTGRVHRDVLLSELLKKIWEHDLKLPDSLFEQVCVSCGVMGLQRTRALVHRHILSSHFAYSETIWRAMLDAHAKRNDWARVEQGLAECAVRQIPTYLDRYRYALLRLQDQFSDQSPDALIAVLDEMRRVDQRLDDRLLAALINTLGMRNLHGRRSHIPYFDKYGYKNSTYTLLDDLYERLENKPDSFQQSLSSLLLVQFNILETTWYAIPQHSTTSHVFVKQVLKFQQRIPRCESLLNDYEGVLQSIHIRLLGMHGEFNEAAKHLTAFLTASSYSGMRAKHQRNTLLALVRSAARLPSAERLVSIKHLLQIASNQGIHAHLWRGIAGKHFPRLWQRALLVLAKDTKDTHAPSPCDWNSWKYILHLLQISIKSTPHVPQCSWAAVLNHPRVCQMLVRAAQNADDASESETHFKELSLYFQRFHVPDRALQRAHTFNTNRSSSRLTP
;
A
#
# COMPACT_ATOMS: atom_id res chain seq x y z
N MET A 1 7.12 -3.40 3.06
CA MET A 1 7.75 -2.23 2.41
C MET A 1 6.99 -0.90 2.63
N LEU A 2 5.70 -0.75 2.26
CA LEU A 2 4.92 0.47 2.52
C LEU A 2 4.56 0.76 4.00
N LEU A 3 4.86 -0.18 4.92
CA LEU A 3 4.48 -0.08 6.33
C LEU A 3 5.61 0.37 7.28
N ARG A 4 6.88 0.18 6.88
CA ARG A 4 8.03 0.77 7.60
C ARG A 4 8.06 2.30 7.49
N LEU A 5 7.35 2.86 6.50
CA LEU A 5 7.23 4.30 6.28
C LEU A 5 6.35 5.03 7.30
N ARG A 6 5.37 4.36 7.90
CA ARG A 6 4.46 5.01 8.88
C ARG A 6 5.00 4.97 10.31
N GLY A 7 5.77 3.94 10.69
CA GLY A 7 6.43 3.90 12.00
C GLY A 7 7.48 4.99 12.17
N VAL A 8 8.24 5.29 11.11
CA VAL A 8 9.23 6.38 11.09
C VAL A 8 8.55 7.75 11.05
N LEU A 9 7.47 7.93 10.27
CA LEU A 9 6.67 9.18 10.23
C LEU A 9 5.89 9.46 11.53
N TRP A 10 5.51 8.44 12.29
CA TRP A 10 4.82 8.59 13.58
C TRP A 10 5.80 8.85 14.73
N ARG A 11 6.98 8.19 14.74
CA ARG A 11 8.05 8.49 15.71
C ARG A 11 8.67 9.88 15.49
N THR A 12 8.77 10.34 14.24
CA THR A 12 9.10 11.75 13.95
C THR A 12 7.98 12.69 14.39
N ARG A 13 6.70 12.39 14.12
CA ARG A 13 5.57 13.23 14.61
C ARG A 13 5.41 13.26 16.13
N GLN A 14 5.72 12.18 16.86
CA GLN A 14 5.66 12.17 18.33
C GLN A 14 6.87 12.85 18.97
N ARG A 15 8.10 12.67 18.43
CA ARG A 15 9.26 13.49 18.85
C ARG A 15 9.05 14.97 18.53
N SER A 16 8.45 15.32 17.39
CA SER A 16 8.08 16.70 17.07
C SER A 16 6.98 17.27 17.96
N ARG A 17 6.11 16.43 18.56
CA ARG A 17 5.03 16.89 19.46
C ARG A 17 5.47 17.05 20.92
N SER A 18 6.40 16.22 21.42
CA SER A 18 6.95 16.41 22.78
C SER A 18 7.98 17.55 22.83
N ILE A 19 8.61 17.89 21.70
CA ILE A 19 9.48 19.08 21.56
C ILE A 19 8.64 20.36 21.37
N ALA A 20 7.40 20.26 20.86
CA ALA A 20 6.52 21.40 20.58
C ALA A 20 5.77 21.98 21.81
N SER A 21 5.81 21.34 22.98
CA SER A 21 5.18 21.89 24.18
C SER A 21 6.08 22.85 24.97
N ASN A 22 7.41 22.82 24.77
CA ASN A 22 8.37 23.68 25.51
C ASN A 22 8.97 24.84 24.68
N GLN A 23 8.45 25.14 23.47
CA GLN A 23 9.12 26.06 22.52
C GLN A 23 8.16 27.04 21.82
N ARG A 24 7.22 27.66 22.55
CA ARG A 24 6.13 28.48 21.95
C ARG A 24 6.40 29.98 21.81
N SER A 25 7.39 30.58 22.47
CA SER A 25 7.53 32.04 22.44
C SER A 25 8.47 32.60 21.36
N ILE A 26 9.48 31.85 20.90
CA ILE A 26 10.49 32.35 19.94
C ILE A 26 10.18 31.95 18.47
N SER A 27 9.25 31.01 18.24
CA SER A 27 9.03 30.39 16.91
C SER A 27 7.99 31.08 16.01
N ASN A 28 7.19 32.00 16.55
CA ASN A 28 6.05 32.58 15.83
C ASN A 28 6.47 33.75 14.92
N ASP A 29 7.46 34.55 15.33
CA ASP A 29 7.90 35.72 14.55
C ASP A 29 8.68 35.31 13.29
N VAL A 30 9.55 34.29 13.38
CA VAL A 30 10.26 33.71 12.23
C VAL A 30 9.29 33.04 11.25
N ARG A 31 8.18 32.46 11.74
CA ARG A 31 7.17 31.86 10.84
C ARG A 31 6.31 32.92 10.15
N ALA A 32 5.97 34.01 10.83
CA ALA A 32 5.18 35.10 10.25
C ALA A 32 5.97 35.85 9.16
N GLN A 33 7.26 36.12 9.38
CA GLN A 33 8.10 36.86 8.41
C GLN A 33 8.46 36.02 7.16
N ASN A 34 8.49 34.69 7.26
CA ASN A 34 8.95 33.80 6.17
C ASN A 34 7.81 33.13 5.38
N GLN A 35 6.55 33.33 5.80
CA GLN A 35 5.36 32.92 5.04
C GLN A 35 5.32 33.40 3.59
N PRO A 36 5.71 34.65 3.22
CA PRO A 36 5.62 35.10 1.82
C PRO A 36 6.54 34.31 0.89
N LEU A 37 7.78 34.00 1.31
CA LEU A 37 8.73 33.24 0.49
C LEU A 37 8.27 31.78 0.28
N ALA A 38 7.75 31.15 1.34
CA ALA A 38 7.17 29.82 1.24
C ALA A 38 5.89 29.82 0.39
N ALA A 39 5.08 30.87 0.46
CA ALA A 39 3.86 31.02 -0.35
C ALA A 39 4.20 31.15 -1.85
N THR A 40 5.22 31.94 -2.21
CA THR A 40 5.70 32.06 -3.60
C THR A 40 6.13 30.72 -4.18
N LEU A 41 6.84 29.90 -3.40
CA LEU A 41 7.23 28.54 -3.79
C LEU A 41 6.01 27.61 -3.96
N ILE A 42 5.06 27.70 -3.03
CA ILE A 42 3.83 26.90 -3.06
C ILE A 42 2.98 27.25 -4.28
N GLU A 43 2.80 28.54 -4.56
CA GLU A 43 2.07 29.05 -5.71
C GLU A 43 2.72 28.62 -7.02
N ALA A 44 4.05 28.81 -7.14
CA ALA A 44 4.80 28.35 -8.30
C ALA A 44 4.58 26.86 -8.55
N ALA A 45 4.68 26.02 -7.53
CA ALA A 45 4.52 24.58 -7.66
C ALA A 45 3.07 24.13 -7.97
N GLN A 46 2.06 25.00 -7.80
CA GLN A 46 0.67 24.76 -8.22
C GLN A 46 0.41 25.09 -9.70
N THR A 47 1.27 25.91 -10.32
CA THR A 47 1.23 26.23 -11.76
C THR A 47 2.05 25.23 -12.58
N ARG A 48 1.87 25.17 -13.91
CA ARG A 48 2.70 24.34 -14.80
C ARG A 48 4.16 24.83 -14.74
N LEU A 49 5.00 24.13 -13.98
CA LEU A 49 6.38 24.54 -13.72
C LEU A 49 7.36 23.81 -14.66
N THR A 50 8.00 24.55 -15.56
CA THR A 50 9.16 24.05 -16.33
C THR A 50 10.43 24.12 -15.48
N SER A 51 11.50 23.43 -15.90
CA SER A 51 12.78 23.47 -15.18
C SER A 51 13.38 24.88 -15.12
N GLU A 52 13.24 25.66 -16.20
CA GLU A 52 13.74 27.04 -16.28
C GLU A 52 12.95 27.98 -15.37
N ARG A 53 11.61 27.82 -15.36
CA ARG A 53 10.76 28.62 -14.46
C ARG A 53 11.04 28.29 -13.00
N ALA A 54 11.23 27.00 -12.67
CA ALA A 54 11.62 26.57 -11.33
C ALA A 54 12.95 27.21 -10.89
N LYS A 55 13.95 27.21 -11.78
CA LYS A 55 15.24 27.84 -11.54
C LYS A 55 15.08 29.35 -11.28
N SER A 56 14.35 30.06 -12.13
CA SER A 56 14.09 31.50 -11.97
C SER A 56 13.37 31.84 -10.65
N VAL A 57 12.38 31.03 -10.27
CA VAL A 57 11.68 31.20 -8.98
C VAL A 57 12.62 30.94 -7.81
N CYS A 58 13.42 29.86 -7.84
CA CYS A 58 14.39 29.58 -6.79
C CYS A 58 15.47 30.65 -6.68
N ASP A 59 16.00 31.15 -7.81
CA ASP A 59 16.97 32.24 -7.85
C ASP A 59 16.36 33.50 -7.21
N SER A 60 15.14 33.89 -7.61
CA SER A 60 14.44 35.05 -7.03
C SER A 60 14.20 34.92 -5.53
N VAL A 61 13.79 33.73 -5.06
CA VAL A 61 13.52 33.49 -3.65
C VAL A 61 14.81 33.53 -2.84
N LEU A 62 15.89 32.90 -3.32
CA LEU A 62 17.17 32.86 -2.61
C LEU A 62 17.89 34.22 -2.54
N GLN A 63 17.55 35.17 -3.42
CA GLN A 63 18.03 36.56 -3.31
C GLN A 63 17.31 37.38 -2.23
N ALA A 64 16.30 36.83 -1.54
CA ALA A 64 15.65 37.54 -0.45
C ALA A 64 16.65 37.89 0.67
N PRO A 65 16.64 39.13 1.21
CA PRO A 65 17.61 39.58 2.21
C PRO A 65 17.72 38.67 3.44
N VAL A 66 16.60 38.09 3.88
CA VAL A 66 16.56 37.19 5.04
C VAL A 66 17.37 35.90 4.80
N LEU A 67 17.35 35.36 3.57
CA LEU A 67 18.11 34.17 3.19
C LEU A 67 19.59 34.50 2.95
N GLN A 68 19.91 35.72 2.52
CA GLN A 68 21.30 36.20 2.46
C GLN A 68 21.89 36.36 3.87
N GLN A 69 21.13 36.91 4.81
CA GLN A 69 21.55 37.06 6.20
C GLN A 69 21.77 35.70 6.87
N GLU A 70 20.86 34.73 6.68
CA GLU A 70 21.04 33.36 7.20
C GLU A 70 22.34 32.72 6.66
N ARG A 71 22.67 32.96 5.38
CA ARG A 71 23.91 32.47 4.77
C ARG A 71 25.15 33.14 5.33
N GLN A 72 25.11 34.45 5.57
CA GLN A 72 26.24 35.18 6.15
C GLN A 72 26.54 34.78 7.59
N VAL A 73 25.49 34.40 8.35
CA VAL A 73 25.63 33.93 9.74
C VAL A 73 26.10 32.46 9.78
N THR A 74 25.82 31.67 8.76
CA THR A 74 26.25 30.26 8.69
C THR A 74 27.70 30.22 8.18
N LEU A 75 28.64 29.78 9.02
CA LEU A 75 30.03 29.61 8.60
C LEU A 75 30.13 28.55 7.50
N GLN A 76 31.09 28.71 6.58
CA GLN A 76 31.35 27.71 5.53
C GLN A 76 31.63 26.34 6.17
N GLY A 77 30.87 25.32 5.77
CA GLY A 77 30.96 23.97 6.32
C GLY A 77 30.03 23.67 7.50
N GLU A 78 29.41 24.69 8.11
CA GLU A 78 28.39 24.49 9.13
C GLU A 78 27.02 24.18 8.50
N ALA A 79 26.21 23.40 9.21
CA ALA A 79 24.86 23.12 8.79
C ALA A 79 23.98 24.36 8.98
N LEU A 80 23.10 24.61 8.00
CA LEU A 80 22.04 25.61 8.12
C LEU A 80 21.24 25.40 9.42
N ALA A 81 20.68 26.48 9.95
CA ALA A 81 19.88 26.40 11.16
C ALA A 81 18.68 25.48 10.96
N GLN A 82 18.48 24.53 11.88
CA GLN A 82 17.36 23.58 11.84
C GLN A 82 15.97 24.26 11.77
N LYS A 83 15.87 25.46 12.32
CA LYS A 83 14.66 26.31 12.31
C LYS A 83 14.81 27.56 11.42
N GLY A 84 15.81 27.54 10.55
CA GLY A 84 16.09 28.61 9.62
C GLY A 84 15.12 28.69 8.45
N VAL A 85 15.29 29.71 7.61
CA VAL A 85 14.34 30.04 6.54
C VAL A 85 14.45 29.01 5.42
N HIS A 86 15.67 28.59 5.08
CA HIS A 86 15.91 27.50 4.13
C HIS A 86 15.24 26.19 4.57
N ALA A 87 15.36 25.83 5.85
CA ALA A 87 14.75 24.63 6.41
C ALA A 87 13.20 24.70 6.33
N HIS A 88 12.63 25.85 6.67
CA HIS A 88 11.20 26.08 6.60
C HIS A 88 10.66 25.94 5.16
N MET A 89 11.35 26.51 4.18
CA MET A 89 10.96 26.40 2.76
C MET A 89 10.95 24.95 2.28
N ILE A 90 11.99 24.17 2.59
CA ILE A 90 12.08 22.75 2.24
C ILE A 90 10.93 21.97 2.89
N GLU A 91 10.67 22.20 4.18
CA GLU A 91 9.55 21.56 4.88
C GLU A 91 8.19 21.88 4.25
N CYS A 92 7.97 23.14 3.84
CA CYS A 92 6.74 23.57 3.19
C CYS A 92 6.52 22.83 1.86
N ILE A 93 7.56 22.73 1.02
CA ILE A 93 7.50 21.97 -0.25
C ILE A 93 7.20 20.49 0.03
N LEU A 94 7.86 19.89 1.03
CA LEU A 94 7.64 18.49 1.40
C LEU A 94 6.23 18.21 1.91
N ARG A 95 5.55 19.19 2.52
CA ARG A 95 4.18 19.05 3.05
C ARG A 95 3.08 19.21 1.98
N MET A 96 3.43 19.55 0.74
CA MET A 96 2.46 19.75 -0.34
C MET A 96 1.75 18.45 -0.75
N ASN A 97 0.46 18.57 -1.10
CA ASN A 97 -0.39 17.44 -1.49
C ASN A 97 0.08 16.74 -2.78
N THR A 98 -0.10 15.42 -2.83
CA THR A 98 0.47 14.49 -3.83
C THR A 98 -0.22 14.48 -5.21
N GLY A 99 -1.10 15.44 -5.51
CA GLY A 99 -2.08 15.32 -6.60
C GLY A 99 -1.65 15.84 -7.98
N ARG A 100 -0.99 17.01 -8.07
CA ARG A 100 -0.68 17.71 -9.35
C ARG A 100 0.49 18.70 -9.26
N VAL A 101 1.28 18.63 -8.19
CA VAL A 101 2.23 19.68 -7.83
C VAL A 101 3.63 19.38 -8.39
N HIS A 102 4.28 20.35 -9.04
CA HIS A 102 5.65 20.26 -9.59
C HIS A 102 6.76 20.27 -8.51
N ARG A 103 6.46 19.70 -7.34
CA ARG A 103 7.33 19.71 -6.15
C ARG A 103 8.68 19.04 -6.36
N ASP A 104 8.77 18.00 -7.20
CA ASP A 104 10.03 17.30 -7.45
C ASP A 104 11.00 18.20 -8.21
N VAL A 105 10.48 18.95 -9.20
CA VAL A 105 11.27 19.94 -9.95
C VAL A 105 11.71 21.06 -9.02
N LEU A 106 10.77 21.66 -8.28
CA LEU A 106 11.06 22.80 -7.40
C LEU A 106 12.03 22.43 -6.27
N LEU A 107 11.82 21.29 -5.59
CA LEU A 107 12.70 20.83 -4.53
C LEU A 107 14.10 20.53 -5.06
N SER A 108 14.20 19.89 -6.24
CA SER A 108 15.50 19.61 -6.84
C SER A 108 16.27 20.88 -7.21
N GLU A 109 15.61 21.91 -7.75
CA GLU A 109 16.27 23.17 -8.08
C GLU A 109 16.66 23.95 -6.82
N LEU A 110 15.79 23.99 -5.81
CA LEU A 110 16.11 24.65 -4.54
C LEU A 110 17.32 24.00 -3.86
N LEU A 111 17.35 22.67 -3.77
CA LEU A 111 18.47 21.94 -3.16
C LEU A 111 19.77 22.14 -3.94
N LYS A 112 19.70 22.07 -5.28
CA LYS A 112 20.85 22.34 -6.15
C LYS A 112 21.44 23.72 -5.85
N LYS A 113 20.59 24.74 -5.74
CA LYS A 113 21.00 26.12 -5.45
C LYS A 113 21.58 26.29 -4.05
N ILE A 114 21.01 25.63 -3.05
CA ILE A 114 21.57 25.62 -1.68
C ILE A 114 22.99 25.04 -1.70
N TRP A 115 23.21 23.96 -2.45
CA TRP A 115 24.53 23.32 -2.55
C TRP A 115 25.51 24.04 -3.48
N GLU A 116 25.05 24.82 -4.46
CA GLU A 116 25.90 25.76 -5.23
C GLU A 116 26.56 26.82 -4.32
N HIS A 117 25.95 27.11 -3.17
CA HIS A 117 26.50 27.99 -2.13
C HIS A 117 27.26 27.26 -1.02
N ASP A 118 27.52 25.96 -1.21
CA ASP A 118 28.25 25.10 -0.27
C ASP A 118 27.64 25.03 1.14
N LEU A 119 26.31 25.07 1.21
CA LEU A 119 25.57 25.04 2.47
C LEU A 119 25.15 23.60 2.82
N LYS A 120 25.58 23.12 4.00
CA LYS A 120 25.16 21.82 4.51
C LYS A 120 23.73 21.92 5.06
N LEU A 121 22.86 20.97 4.71
CA LEU A 121 21.55 20.87 5.35
C LEU A 121 21.66 20.26 6.74
N PRO A 122 20.76 20.63 7.68
CA PRO A 122 20.64 19.91 8.94
C PRO A 122 20.38 18.43 8.69
N ASP A 123 21.10 17.55 9.39
CA ASP A 123 21.03 16.09 9.19
C ASP A 123 19.59 15.56 9.24
N SER A 124 18.78 16.04 10.18
CA SER A 124 17.39 15.59 10.33
C SER A 124 16.48 16.03 9.16
N LEU A 125 16.74 17.23 8.60
CA LEU A 125 16.03 17.71 7.42
C LEU A 125 16.47 16.94 6.18
N PHE A 126 17.77 16.65 6.06
CA PHE A 126 18.29 15.91 4.92
C PHE A 126 17.84 14.46 4.92
N GLU A 127 17.78 13.81 6.09
CA GLU A 127 17.13 12.51 6.28
C GLU A 127 15.66 12.57 5.83
N GLN A 128 14.91 13.61 6.23
CA GLN A 128 13.52 13.78 5.83
C GLN A 128 13.36 13.94 4.32
N VAL A 129 14.25 14.67 3.65
CA VAL A 129 14.30 14.79 2.19
C VAL A 129 14.52 13.42 1.55
N CYS A 130 15.51 12.65 2.01
CA CYS A 130 15.80 11.29 1.52
C CYS A 130 14.59 10.37 1.67
N VAL A 131 13.99 10.32 2.86
CA VAL A 131 12.80 9.52 3.14
C VAL A 131 11.65 9.92 2.20
N SER A 132 11.42 11.22 2.04
CA SER A 132 10.37 11.76 1.18
C SER A 132 10.58 11.39 -0.28
N CYS A 133 11.82 11.44 -0.78
CA CYS A 133 12.15 11.02 -2.14
C CYS A 133 11.67 9.59 -2.45
N GLY A 134 11.88 8.67 -1.52
CA GLY A 134 11.38 7.30 -1.62
C GLY A 134 9.86 7.22 -1.53
N VAL A 135 9.24 7.81 -0.50
CA VAL A 135 7.79 7.74 -0.24
C VAL A 135 6.97 8.36 -1.36
N MET A 136 7.35 9.57 -1.74
CA MET A 136 6.59 10.45 -2.60
C MET A 136 6.94 10.28 -4.08
N GLY A 137 8.04 9.59 -4.38
CA GLY A 137 8.45 9.29 -5.75
C GLY A 137 9.08 10.49 -6.44
N LEU A 138 9.86 11.27 -5.69
CA LEU A 138 10.60 12.43 -6.19
C LEU A 138 11.86 11.91 -6.89
N GLN A 139 11.73 11.50 -8.15
CA GLN A 139 12.80 10.82 -8.88
C GLN A 139 13.96 11.77 -9.16
N ARG A 140 13.67 13.02 -9.56
CA ARG A 140 14.71 14.01 -9.86
C ARG A 140 15.47 14.40 -8.59
N THR A 141 14.74 14.69 -7.52
CA THR A 141 15.32 15.00 -6.21
C THR A 141 16.14 13.82 -5.68
N ARG A 142 15.65 12.58 -5.79
CA ARG A 142 16.38 11.39 -5.34
C ARG A 142 17.74 11.24 -6.04
N ALA A 143 17.75 11.38 -7.37
CA ALA A 143 18.99 11.28 -8.15
C ALA A 143 19.98 12.41 -7.80
N LEU A 144 19.47 13.62 -7.57
CA LEU A 144 20.29 14.76 -7.15
C LEU A 144 20.90 14.55 -5.76
N VAL A 145 20.10 14.13 -4.77
CA VAL A 145 20.54 13.83 -3.41
C VAL A 145 21.60 12.73 -3.41
N HIS A 146 21.37 11.65 -4.16
CA HIS A 146 22.34 10.58 -4.32
C HIS A 146 23.67 11.11 -4.87
N ARG A 147 23.64 11.87 -5.96
CA ARG A 147 24.84 12.45 -6.56
C ARG A 147 25.57 13.35 -5.58
N HIS A 148 24.84 14.22 -4.89
CA HIS A 148 25.42 15.13 -3.90
C HIS A 148 26.09 14.36 -2.77
N ILE A 149 25.45 13.34 -2.19
CA ILE A 149 26.07 12.52 -1.12
C ILE A 149 27.37 11.86 -1.60
N LEU A 150 27.40 11.34 -2.84
CA LEU A 150 28.61 10.74 -3.40
C LEU A 150 29.73 11.75 -3.66
N SER A 151 29.41 12.95 -4.16
CA SER A 151 30.42 13.94 -4.55
C SER A 151 30.77 14.96 -3.46
N SER A 152 30.00 14.97 -2.37
CA SER A 152 30.14 15.96 -1.31
C SER A 152 31.34 15.66 -0.42
N HIS A 153 32.00 16.73 0.02
CA HIS A 153 33.04 16.69 1.03
C HIS A 153 32.48 16.65 2.46
N PHE A 154 31.15 16.87 2.63
CA PHE A 154 30.51 16.78 3.94
C PHE A 154 30.47 15.34 4.45
N ALA A 155 30.83 15.15 5.72
CA ALA A 155 30.56 13.92 6.43
C ALA A 155 29.06 13.81 6.76
N TYR A 156 28.40 12.78 6.21
CA TYR A 156 27.00 12.46 6.51
C TYR A 156 26.92 11.27 7.46
N SER A 157 25.95 11.34 8.38
CA SER A 157 25.66 10.27 9.32
C SER A 157 25.14 9.00 8.62
N GLU A 158 25.31 7.86 9.29
CA GLU A 158 24.81 6.55 8.86
C GLU A 158 23.30 6.57 8.57
N THR A 159 22.53 7.36 9.32
CA THR A 159 21.08 7.49 9.15
C THR A 159 20.70 8.09 7.79
N ILE A 160 21.46 9.08 7.31
CA ILE A 160 21.25 9.71 5.99
C ILE A 160 21.56 8.72 4.87
N TRP A 161 22.69 8.01 4.97
CA TRP A 161 23.04 6.94 4.03
C TRP A 161 21.96 5.87 3.97
N ARG A 162 21.52 5.38 5.13
CA ARG A 162 20.42 4.41 5.22
C ARG A 162 19.13 4.96 4.63
N ALA A 163 18.77 6.22 4.89
CA ALA A 163 17.57 6.84 4.36
C ALA A 163 17.60 6.97 2.82
N MET A 164 18.75 7.31 2.25
CA MET A 164 18.99 7.39 0.81
C MET A 164 18.92 6.00 0.16
N LEU A 165 19.60 4.99 0.73
CA LEU A 165 19.50 3.60 0.26
C LEU A 165 18.06 3.07 0.34
N ASP A 166 17.35 3.34 1.44
CA ASP A 166 15.94 3.00 1.60
C ASP A 166 15.06 3.70 0.56
N ALA A 167 15.41 4.91 0.12
CA ALA A 167 14.68 5.63 -0.91
C ALA A 167 14.80 4.97 -2.29
N HIS A 168 15.99 4.48 -2.65
CA HIS A 168 16.22 3.72 -3.89
C HIS A 168 15.61 2.33 -3.82
N ALA A 169 15.80 1.60 -2.71
CA ALA A 169 15.20 0.28 -2.50
C ALA A 169 13.66 0.34 -2.62
N LYS A 170 13.00 1.38 -2.06
CA LYS A 170 11.55 1.60 -2.20
C LYS A 170 11.05 1.75 -3.65
N ARG A 171 11.96 2.04 -4.58
CA ARG A 171 11.70 2.27 -5.99
C ARG A 171 12.33 1.20 -6.88
N ASN A 172 12.81 0.11 -6.27
CA ASN A 172 13.45 -1.02 -6.94
C ASN A 172 14.66 -0.59 -7.79
N ASP A 173 15.32 0.49 -7.38
CA ASP A 173 16.49 1.05 -8.05
C ASP A 173 17.77 0.40 -7.47
N TRP A 174 17.91 -0.91 -7.71
CA TRP A 174 18.92 -1.75 -7.06
C TRP A 174 20.35 -1.38 -7.43
N ALA A 175 20.59 -0.90 -8.66
CA ALA A 175 21.90 -0.43 -9.09
C ALA A 175 22.41 0.74 -8.22
N ARG A 176 21.51 1.67 -7.85
CA ARG A 176 21.85 2.78 -6.95
C ARG A 176 22.00 2.34 -5.49
N VAL A 177 21.29 1.30 -5.06
CA VAL A 177 21.50 0.69 -3.74
C VAL A 177 22.88 0.05 -3.66
N GLU A 178 23.29 -0.71 -4.68
CA GLU A 178 24.61 -1.34 -4.76
C GLU A 178 25.73 -0.29 -4.80
N GLN A 179 25.59 0.74 -5.63
CA GLN A 179 26.53 1.85 -5.69
C GLN A 179 26.70 2.53 -4.32
N GLY A 180 25.59 2.83 -3.64
CA GLY A 180 25.65 3.47 -2.33
C GLY A 180 26.24 2.57 -1.24
N LEU A 181 25.99 1.26 -1.27
CA LEU A 181 26.61 0.30 -0.34
C LEU A 181 28.12 0.17 -0.58
N ALA A 182 28.55 0.16 -1.84
CA ALA A 182 29.98 0.15 -2.18
C ALA A 182 30.68 1.41 -1.66
N GLU A 183 30.07 2.59 -1.86
CA GLU A 183 30.61 3.84 -1.34
C GLU A 183 30.65 3.87 0.20
N CYS A 184 29.61 3.36 0.87
CA CYS A 184 29.64 3.21 2.34
C CYS A 184 30.81 2.35 2.80
N ALA A 185 31.13 1.26 2.09
CA ALA A 185 32.28 0.41 2.41
C ALA A 185 33.61 1.16 2.23
N VAL A 186 33.76 1.91 1.13
CA VAL A 186 34.95 2.75 0.88
C VAL A 186 35.12 3.81 1.97
N ARG A 187 34.02 4.44 2.41
CA ARG A 187 34.01 5.48 3.46
C ARG A 187 33.96 4.92 4.88
N GLN A 188 34.07 3.59 5.05
CA GLN A 188 34.00 2.90 6.34
C GLN A 188 32.73 3.21 7.15
N ILE A 189 31.61 3.48 6.46
CA ILE A 189 30.32 3.73 7.08
C ILE A 189 29.67 2.39 7.43
N PRO A 190 29.37 2.12 8.72
CA PRO A 190 28.89 0.83 9.17
C PRO A 190 27.50 0.54 8.58
N THR A 191 27.46 -0.33 7.57
CA THR A 191 26.22 -0.71 6.85
C THR A 191 26.07 -2.23 6.70
N TYR A 192 26.77 -3.00 7.54
CA TYR A 192 26.82 -4.46 7.45
C TYR A 192 25.41 -5.10 7.45
N LEU A 193 24.55 -4.72 8.40
CA LEU A 193 23.16 -5.22 8.45
C LEU A 193 22.30 -4.72 7.28
N ASP A 194 22.60 -3.54 6.75
CA ASP A 194 21.86 -2.97 5.63
C ASP A 194 22.13 -3.72 4.32
N ARG A 195 23.35 -4.22 4.09
CA ARG A 195 23.68 -5.08 2.94
C ARG A 195 22.79 -6.32 2.91
N TYR A 196 22.65 -7.02 4.05
CA TYR A 196 21.78 -8.19 4.15
C TYR A 196 20.30 -7.81 4.04
N ARG A 197 19.88 -6.71 4.65
CA ARG A 197 18.52 -6.17 4.53
C ARG A 197 18.13 -5.94 3.08
N TYR A 198 18.98 -5.27 2.31
CA TYR A 198 18.66 -4.95 0.91
C TYR A 198 18.73 -6.17 0.00
N ALA A 199 19.66 -7.11 0.26
CA ALA A 199 19.67 -8.40 -0.42
C ALA A 199 18.35 -9.16 -0.20
N LEU A 200 17.88 -9.26 1.04
CA LEU A 200 16.60 -9.90 1.37
C LEU A 200 15.40 -9.17 0.72
N LEU A 201 15.40 -7.84 0.73
CA LEU A 201 14.34 -7.05 0.09
C LEU A 201 14.33 -7.23 -1.43
N ARG A 202 15.49 -7.32 -2.08
CA ARG A 202 15.60 -7.58 -3.51
C ARG A 202 15.07 -8.96 -3.86
N LEU A 203 15.41 -9.98 -3.08
CA LEU A 203 14.89 -11.33 -3.25
C LEU A 203 13.36 -11.41 -3.10
N GLN A 204 12.74 -10.54 -2.29
CA GLN A 204 11.27 -10.46 -2.20
C GLN A 204 10.62 -9.88 -3.47
N ASP A 205 11.28 -8.92 -4.11
CA ASP A 205 10.79 -8.22 -5.30
C ASP A 205 11.05 -9.02 -6.58
N GLN A 206 12.22 -9.67 -6.65
CA GLN A 206 12.72 -10.41 -7.81
C GLN A 206 13.00 -11.88 -7.44
N PHE A 207 12.01 -12.58 -6.90
CA PHE A 207 12.18 -13.99 -6.53
C PHE A 207 12.30 -14.85 -7.79
N SER A 208 13.40 -15.61 -7.89
CA SER A 208 13.72 -16.53 -8.99
C SER A 208 14.09 -17.91 -8.45
N ASP A 209 14.29 -18.89 -9.33
CA ASP A 209 14.68 -20.25 -8.91
C ASP A 209 16.06 -20.30 -8.24
N GLN A 210 16.93 -19.30 -8.48
CA GLN A 210 18.25 -19.15 -7.83
C GLN A 210 18.19 -18.40 -6.49
N SER A 211 17.02 -17.87 -6.10
CA SER A 211 16.87 -17.12 -4.85
C SER A 211 17.18 -17.91 -3.56
N PRO A 212 16.96 -19.23 -3.44
CA PRO A 212 17.36 -20.01 -2.27
C PRO A 212 18.87 -20.02 -2.04
N ASP A 213 19.68 -20.21 -3.09
CA ASP A 213 21.14 -20.24 -2.97
C ASP A 213 21.68 -18.86 -2.62
N ALA A 214 21.13 -17.81 -3.24
CA ALA A 214 21.44 -16.42 -2.88
C ALA A 214 21.08 -16.10 -1.42
N LEU A 215 19.99 -16.68 -0.91
CA LEU A 215 19.58 -16.51 0.49
C LEU A 215 20.53 -17.22 1.46
N ILE A 216 20.94 -18.45 1.13
CA ILE A 216 21.91 -19.22 1.92
C ILE A 216 23.24 -18.46 1.97
N ALA A 217 23.74 -17.96 0.83
CA ALA A 217 24.97 -17.18 0.76
C ALA A 217 24.92 -15.91 1.64
N VAL A 218 23.78 -15.21 1.68
CA VAL A 218 23.56 -14.05 2.56
C VAL A 218 23.65 -14.46 4.03
N LEU A 219 23.07 -15.60 4.42
CA LEU A 219 23.08 -16.09 5.79
C LEU A 219 24.44 -16.63 6.23
N ASP A 220 25.16 -17.31 5.33
CA ASP A 220 26.51 -17.82 5.59
C ASP A 220 27.51 -16.67 5.77
N GLU A 221 27.38 -15.62 4.95
CA GLU A 221 28.19 -14.42 5.10
C GLU A 221 27.90 -13.69 6.42
N MET A 222 26.62 -13.57 6.83
CA MET A 222 26.26 -13.04 8.16
C MET A 222 26.92 -13.83 9.29
N ARG A 223 26.90 -15.17 9.19
CA ARG A 223 27.54 -16.04 10.18
C ARG A 223 29.05 -15.85 10.21
N ARG A 224 29.70 -15.69 9.05
CA ARG A 224 31.15 -15.47 8.93
C ARG A 224 31.61 -14.18 9.62
N VAL A 225 30.78 -13.14 9.60
CA VAL A 225 31.08 -11.85 10.25
C VAL A 225 30.48 -11.69 11.65
N ASP A 226 30.03 -12.79 12.26
CA ASP A 226 29.37 -12.86 13.57
C ASP A 226 28.20 -11.86 13.74
N GLN A 227 27.46 -11.61 12.65
CA GLN A 227 26.28 -10.75 12.66
C GLN A 227 25.02 -11.57 12.94
N ARG A 228 24.31 -11.22 14.01
CA ARG A 228 23.06 -11.88 14.42
C ARG A 228 21.85 -11.28 13.69
N LEU A 229 20.86 -12.11 13.38
CA LEU A 229 19.57 -11.65 12.85
C LEU A 229 18.80 -10.89 13.94
N ASP A 230 18.49 -9.63 13.69
CA ASP A 230 17.49 -8.92 14.47
C ASP A 230 16.07 -9.36 14.08
N ASP A 231 15.08 -9.01 14.91
CA ASP A 231 13.67 -9.34 14.67
C ASP A 231 13.17 -8.83 13.30
N ARG A 232 13.70 -7.69 12.84
CA ARG A 232 13.29 -7.07 11.58
C ARG A 232 13.81 -7.83 10.37
N LEU A 233 15.03 -8.34 10.42
CA LEU A 233 15.68 -9.13 9.38
C LEU A 233 15.08 -10.53 9.35
N LEU A 234 14.86 -11.16 10.51
CA LEU A 234 14.21 -12.45 10.59
C LEU A 234 12.76 -12.38 10.07
N ALA A 235 11.99 -11.36 10.44
CA ALA A 235 10.67 -11.13 9.87
C ALA A 235 10.72 -10.93 8.35
N ALA A 236 11.73 -10.23 7.82
CA ALA A 236 11.90 -10.08 6.38
C ALA A 236 12.20 -11.43 5.71
N LEU A 237 13.11 -12.22 6.28
CA LEU A 237 13.46 -13.57 5.82
C LEU A 237 12.21 -14.47 5.75
N ILE A 238 11.42 -14.51 6.81
CA ILE A 238 10.16 -15.27 6.88
C ILE A 238 9.20 -14.84 5.77
N ASN A 239 9.04 -13.53 5.56
CA ASN A 239 8.21 -13.02 4.48
C ASN A 239 8.76 -13.38 3.09
N THR A 240 10.07 -13.40 2.89
CA THR A 240 10.72 -13.84 1.63
C THR A 240 10.41 -15.31 1.34
N LEU A 241 10.53 -16.18 2.34
CA LEU A 241 10.14 -17.59 2.22
C LEU A 241 8.66 -17.74 1.85
N GLY A 242 7.80 -16.91 2.44
CA GLY A 242 6.37 -16.85 2.09
C GLY A 242 6.07 -16.33 0.67
N MET A 243 6.96 -15.54 0.04
CA MET A 243 6.72 -14.95 -1.29
C MET A 243 6.76 -15.97 -2.44
N ARG A 244 7.52 -17.07 -2.30
CA ARG A 244 7.47 -18.21 -3.25
C ARG A 244 6.04 -18.70 -3.43
N ASN A 245 5.28 -18.73 -2.33
CA ASN A 245 3.89 -19.19 -2.31
C ASN A 245 2.90 -18.18 -2.91
N LEU A 246 3.23 -16.89 -2.86
CA LEU A 246 2.40 -15.84 -3.45
C LEU A 246 2.66 -15.68 -4.96
N HIS A 247 3.85 -16.02 -5.45
CA HIS A 247 4.18 -15.96 -6.86
C HIS A 247 3.54 -17.09 -7.68
N GLY A 248 3.53 -18.32 -7.16
CA GLY A 248 2.78 -19.42 -7.80
C GLY A 248 1.28 -19.08 -7.96
N ARG A 249 0.74 -18.19 -7.11
CA ARG A 249 -0.68 -17.80 -7.12
C ARG A 249 -1.00 -16.86 -8.27
N ARG A 250 0.01 -16.10 -8.72
CA ARG A 250 -0.13 -15.12 -9.81
C ARG A 250 0.03 -15.75 -11.19
N SER A 251 0.71 -16.90 -11.29
CA SER A 251 0.96 -17.56 -12.57
C SER A 251 -0.17 -18.47 -13.06
N HIS A 252 -1.30 -18.60 -12.34
CA HIS A 252 -2.46 -19.43 -12.72
C HIS A 252 -2.13 -20.90 -13.05
N ILE A 253 -0.95 -21.38 -12.68
CA ILE A 253 -0.55 -22.78 -12.85
C ILE A 253 -1.40 -23.60 -11.87
N PRO A 254 -1.92 -24.79 -12.26
CA PRO A 254 -2.51 -25.75 -11.32
C PRO A 254 -1.54 -26.00 -10.17
N TYR A 255 -1.83 -25.35 -9.05
CA TYR A 255 -0.87 -25.16 -7.95
C TYR A 255 -0.50 -26.49 -7.30
N PHE A 256 -1.43 -27.44 -7.33
CA PHE A 256 -1.29 -28.77 -6.76
C PHE A 256 -0.25 -29.62 -7.51
N ASP A 257 -0.24 -29.59 -8.85
CA ASP A 257 0.61 -30.50 -9.64
C ASP A 257 2.07 -30.05 -9.74
N LYS A 258 2.34 -28.73 -9.69
CA LYS A 258 3.70 -28.20 -9.87
C LYS A 258 4.39 -27.75 -8.57
N TYR A 259 3.61 -27.38 -7.56
CA TYR A 259 4.12 -26.81 -6.30
C TYR A 259 3.41 -27.35 -5.07
N GLY A 260 2.82 -28.55 -5.15
CA GLY A 260 2.31 -29.28 -3.99
C GLY A 260 3.27 -29.07 -2.83
N TYR A 261 2.78 -28.46 -1.75
CA TYR A 261 3.63 -28.07 -0.64
C TYR A 261 4.37 -29.30 -0.16
N LYS A 262 5.68 -29.36 -0.42
CA LYS A 262 6.52 -30.37 0.19
C LYS A 262 6.37 -30.18 1.70
N ASN A 263 6.10 -31.27 2.43
CA ASN A 263 6.02 -31.28 3.89
C ASN A 263 7.14 -30.45 4.55
N SER A 264 8.32 -30.39 3.91
CA SER A 264 9.48 -29.58 4.30
C SER A 264 9.19 -28.11 4.60
N THR A 265 8.29 -27.44 3.87
CA THR A 265 7.99 -26.01 4.15
C THR A 265 7.18 -25.87 5.44
N TYR A 266 6.21 -26.75 5.69
CA TYR A 266 5.46 -26.74 6.95
C TYR A 266 6.36 -27.16 8.11
N THR A 267 7.24 -28.16 7.94
CA THR A 267 8.23 -28.55 8.96
C THR A 267 9.13 -27.38 9.33
N LEU A 268 9.71 -26.67 8.36
CA LEU A 268 10.54 -25.49 8.63
C LEU A 268 9.78 -24.40 9.39
N LEU A 269 8.53 -24.12 8.99
CA LEU A 269 7.72 -23.11 9.64
C LEU A 269 7.29 -23.55 11.06
N ASP A 270 7.09 -24.85 11.28
CA ASP A 270 6.80 -25.45 12.58
C ASP A 270 8.03 -25.34 13.50
N ASP A 271 9.22 -25.71 13.03
CA ASP A 271 10.47 -25.61 13.79
C ASP A 271 10.80 -24.15 14.15
N LEU A 272 10.57 -23.22 13.21
CA LEU A 272 10.74 -21.79 13.47
C LEU A 272 9.72 -21.28 14.48
N TYR A 273 8.49 -21.78 14.46
CA TYR A 273 7.47 -21.40 15.43
C TYR A 273 7.90 -21.79 16.84
N GLU A 274 8.31 -23.04 17.04
CA GLU A 274 8.73 -23.54 18.35
C GLU A 274 9.91 -22.74 18.91
N ARG A 275 10.86 -22.33 18.05
CA ARG A 275 11.98 -21.48 18.46
C ARG A 275 11.57 -20.06 18.83
N LEU A 276 10.59 -19.48 18.12
CA LEU A 276 10.11 -18.12 18.36
C LEU A 276 9.13 -18.02 19.53
N GLU A 277 8.30 -19.04 19.75
CA GLU A 277 7.37 -19.14 20.88
C GLU A 277 8.11 -19.08 22.22
N ASN A 278 9.32 -19.65 22.28
CA ASN A 278 10.19 -19.62 23.46
C ASN A 278 10.94 -18.30 23.66
N LYS A 279 10.84 -17.33 22.73
CA LYS A 279 11.54 -16.02 22.79
C LYS A 279 10.66 -14.86 22.31
N PRO A 280 9.44 -14.70 22.86
CA PRO A 280 8.43 -13.80 22.30
C PRO A 280 8.84 -12.32 22.39
N ASP A 281 9.41 -11.88 23.51
CA ASP A 281 9.71 -10.46 23.78
C ASP A 281 10.77 -9.88 22.83
N SER A 282 11.65 -10.72 22.30
CA SER A 282 12.71 -10.31 21.38
C SER A 282 12.31 -10.43 19.91
N PHE A 283 11.21 -11.14 19.58
CA PHE A 283 10.90 -11.54 18.20
C PHE A 283 9.42 -11.42 17.81
N GLN A 284 8.68 -10.47 18.38
CA GLN A 284 7.25 -10.27 18.11
C GLN A 284 6.94 -10.03 16.61
N GLN A 285 7.80 -9.30 15.89
CA GLN A 285 7.59 -9.04 14.46
C GLN A 285 7.81 -10.30 13.60
N SER A 286 8.78 -11.13 13.99
CA SER A 286 9.06 -12.41 13.34
C SER A 286 7.94 -13.41 13.59
N LEU A 287 7.49 -13.53 14.84
CA LEU A 287 6.37 -14.41 15.21
C LEU A 287 5.09 -14.02 14.46
N SER A 288 4.75 -12.72 14.44
CA SER A 288 3.59 -12.24 13.69
C SER A 288 3.72 -12.44 12.18
N SER A 289 4.90 -12.25 11.60
CA SER A 289 5.17 -12.54 10.19
C SER A 289 5.05 -14.04 9.88
N LEU A 290 5.52 -14.90 10.79
CA LEU A 290 5.44 -16.35 10.66
C LEU A 290 3.99 -16.83 10.63
N LEU A 291 3.18 -16.40 11.61
CA LEU A 291 1.75 -16.74 11.67
C LEU A 291 1.01 -16.28 10.41
N LEU A 292 1.31 -15.08 9.91
CA LEU A 292 0.71 -14.58 8.67
C LEU A 292 1.13 -15.38 7.45
N VAL A 293 2.39 -15.78 7.34
CA VAL A 293 2.89 -16.60 6.24
C VAL A 293 2.24 -17.98 6.29
N GLN A 294 2.26 -18.66 7.43
CA GLN A 294 1.57 -19.94 7.65
C GLN A 294 0.08 -19.82 7.30
N PHE A 295 -0.60 -18.78 7.78
CA PHE A 295 -2.02 -18.59 7.47
C PHE A 295 -2.27 -18.34 5.98
N ASN A 296 -1.46 -17.52 5.32
CA ASN A 296 -1.62 -17.25 3.88
C ASN A 296 -1.38 -18.52 3.03
N ILE A 297 -0.50 -19.40 3.49
CA ILE A 297 -0.27 -20.73 2.90
C ILE A 297 -1.53 -21.59 3.03
N LEU A 298 -2.12 -21.67 4.23
CA LEU A 298 -3.37 -22.39 4.48
C LEU A 298 -4.52 -21.82 3.65
N GLU A 299 -4.73 -20.51 3.68
CA GLU A 299 -5.76 -19.81 2.91
C GLU A 299 -5.60 -20.07 1.41
N THR A 300 -4.36 -20.09 0.89
CA THR A 300 -4.10 -20.38 -0.52
C THR A 300 -4.43 -21.84 -0.86
N THR A 301 -4.05 -22.77 0.02
CA THR A 301 -4.37 -24.20 -0.15
C THR A 301 -5.89 -24.42 -0.15
N TRP A 302 -6.61 -23.77 0.77
CA TRP A 302 -8.07 -23.77 0.82
C TRP A 302 -8.73 -23.28 -0.48
N TYR A 303 -8.17 -22.23 -1.09
CA TYR A 303 -8.69 -21.71 -2.35
C TYR A 303 -8.33 -22.56 -3.57
N ALA A 304 -7.28 -23.37 -3.48
CA ALA A 304 -6.85 -24.25 -4.57
C ALA A 304 -7.60 -25.60 -4.58
N ILE A 305 -8.12 -26.05 -3.44
CA ILE A 305 -8.91 -27.28 -3.34
C ILE A 305 -10.29 -27.06 -4.03
N PRO A 306 -10.63 -27.84 -5.07
CA PRO A 306 -11.98 -27.84 -5.66
C PRO A 306 -13.03 -28.14 -4.59
N GLN A 307 -14.21 -27.50 -4.67
CA GLN A 307 -15.28 -27.64 -3.67
C GLN A 307 -15.81 -29.08 -3.50
N HIS A 308 -15.44 -30.01 -4.39
CA HIS A 308 -15.89 -31.40 -4.41
C HIS A 308 -14.78 -32.44 -4.24
N SER A 309 -13.53 -32.04 -4.02
CA SER A 309 -12.46 -33.00 -3.74
C SER A 309 -12.40 -33.27 -2.23
N THR A 310 -12.30 -34.54 -1.84
CA THR A 310 -11.96 -34.97 -0.48
C THR A 310 -10.80 -34.13 0.03
N THR A 311 -11.06 -33.27 1.02
CA THR A 311 -10.07 -32.42 1.67
C THR A 311 -8.93 -33.32 2.16
N SER A 312 -7.73 -33.15 1.61
CA SER A 312 -6.57 -33.94 2.01
C SER A 312 -6.41 -33.90 3.53
N HIS A 313 -6.32 -35.06 4.18
CA HIS A 313 -6.07 -35.18 5.63
C HIS A 313 -4.91 -34.29 6.11
N VAL A 314 -3.92 -34.05 5.26
CA VAL A 314 -2.78 -33.17 5.52
C VAL A 314 -3.23 -31.72 5.74
N PHE A 315 -4.15 -31.20 4.91
CA PHE A 315 -4.66 -29.84 5.04
C PHE A 315 -5.44 -29.66 6.35
N VAL A 316 -6.34 -30.59 6.68
CA VAL A 316 -7.13 -30.56 7.93
C VAL A 316 -6.21 -30.58 9.14
N LYS A 317 -5.18 -31.45 9.15
CA LYS A 317 -4.18 -31.51 10.22
C LYS A 317 -3.44 -30.19 10.40
N GLN A 318 -3.07 -29.52 9.30
CA GLN A 318 -2.36 -28.23 9.36
C GLN A 318 -3.27 -27.08 9.86
N VAL A 319 -4.55 -27.08 9.47
CA VAL A 319 -5.53 -26.11 10.01
C VAL A 319 -5.72 -26.29 11.51
N LEU A 320 -5.89 -27.53 11.99
CA LEU A 320 -6.05 -27.82 13.41
C LEU A 320 -4.81 -27.41 14.23
N LYS A 321 -3.62 -27.78 13.75
CA LYS A 321 -2.36 -27.33 14.36
C LYS A 321 -2.28 -25.81 14.45
N PHE A 322 -2.62 -25.11 13.38
CA PHE A 322 -2.59 -23.66 13.35
C PHE A 322 -3.60 -23.04 14.31
N GLN A 323 -4.83 -23.57 14.39
CA GLN A 323 -5.84 -23.12 15.34
C GLN A 323 -5.39 -23.29 16.79
N GLN A 324 -4.69 -24.39 17.12
CA GLN A 324 -4.12 -24.62 18.46
C GLN A 324 -3.03 -23.60 18.85
N ARG A 325 -2.35 -22.99 17.87
CA ARG A 325 -1.32 -21.95 18.10
C ARG A 325 -1.91 -20.58 18.42
N ILE A 326 -3.12 -20.29 17.95
CA ILE A 326 -3.72 -18.94 18.10
C ILE A 326 -3.83 -18.54 19.57
N PRO A 327 -4.44 -19.34 20.49
CA PRO A 327 -4.56 -18.96 21.89
C PRO A 327 -3.19 -18.76 22.58
N ARG A 328 -2.19 -19.57 22.20
CA ARG A 328 -0.83 -19.43 22.75
C ARG A 328 -0.17 -18.12 22.31
N CYS A 329 -0.44 -17.67 21.09
CA CYS A 329 0.09 -16.42 20.58
C CYS A 329 -0.65 -15.18 21.09
N GLU A 330 -1.87 -15.32 21.61
CA GLU A 330 -2.65 -14.18 22.13
C GLU A 330 -1.94 -13.47 23.27
N SER A 331 -1.43 -14.23 24.24
CA SER A 331 -0.64 -13.67 25.35
C SER A 331 0.71 -13.12 24.90
N LEU A 332 1.35 -13.75 23.91
CA LEU A 332 2.69 -13.38 23.44
C LEU A 332 2.72 -12.13 22.54
N LEU A 333 1.68 -11.94 21.73
CA LEU A 333 1.60 -10.82 20.80
C LEU A 333 0.84 -9.62 21.38
N ASN A 334 -0.04 -9.80 22.39
CA ASN A 334 -0.75 -8.69 23.05
C ASN A 334 -1.32 -7.62 22.08
N ASP A 335 -2.13 -8.05 21.11
CA ASP A 335 -2.67 -7.22 20.01
C ASP A 335 -1.61 -6.56 19.09
N TYR A 336 -0.42 -7.18 18.92
CA TYR A 336 0.61 -6.69 18.01
C TYR A 336 0.06 -6.51 16.60
N GLU A 337 -0.13 -5.23 16.24
CA GLU A 337 -0.59 -4.78 14.93
C GLU A 337 -1.91 -5.39 14.42
N GLY A 338 -2.73 -5.95 15.31
CA GLY A 338 -4.01 -6.55 14.96
C GLY A 338 -3.92 -7.85 14.16
N VAL A 339 -2.78 -8.54 14.23
CA VAL A 339 -2.50 -9.72 13.38
C VAL A 339 -3.41 -10.90 13.72
N LEU A 340 -3.60 -11.19 15.01
CA LEU A 340 -4.44 -12.31 15.44
C LEU A 340 -5.91 -12.08 15.11
N GLN A 341 -6.43 -10.87 15.30
CA GLN A 341 -7.79 -10.52 14.89
C GLN A 341 -7.96 -10.64 13.37
N SER A 342 -6.97 -10.18 12.60
CA SER A 342 -6.97 -10.34 11.13
C SER A 342 -7.05 -11.82 10.73
N ILE A 343 -6.30 -12.69 11.38
CA ILE A 343 -6.29 -14.14 11.13
C ILE A 343 -7.62 -14.76 11.55
N HIS A 344 -8.12 -14.46 12.75
CA HIS A 344 -9.38 -14.97 13.27
C HIS A 344 -10.57 -14.63 12.34
N ILE A 345 -10.69 -13.36 11.94
CA ILE A 345 -11.74 -12.91 11.01
C ILE A 345 -11.66 -13.66 9.68
N ARG A 346 -10.45 -13.87 9.15
CA ARG A 346 -10.27 -14.60 7.88
C ARG A 346 -10.57 -16.08 8.01
N LEU A 347 -10.28 -16.71 9.16
CA LEU A 347 -10.68 -18.07 9.46
C LEU A 347 -12.20 -18.23 9.48
N LEU A 348 -12.92 -17.33 10.17
CA LEU A 348 -14.39 -17.33 10.16
C LEU A 348 -14.94 -17.25 8.73
N GLY A 349 -14.39 -16.35 7.91
CA GLY A 349 -14.75 -16.23 6.51
C GLY A 349 -14.39 -17.45 5.65
N MET A 350 -13.36 -18.22 6.01
CA MET A 350 -13.03 -19.49 5.35
C MET A 350 -14.02 -20.59 5.71
N HIS A 351 -14.50 -20.63 6.95
CA HIS A 351 -15.49 -21.60 7.46
C HIS A 351 -16.93 -21.29 7.03
N GLY A 352 -17.18 -20.16 6.38
CA GLY A 352 -18.52 -19.76 5.95
C GLY A 352 -19.30 -18.95 6.99
N GLU A 353 -18.70 -18.63 8.13
CA GLU A 353 -19.31 -17.83 9.20
C GLU A 353 -19.24 -16.33 8.91
N PHE A 354 -19.83 -15.90 7.78
CA PHE A 354 -19.67 -14.53 7.27
C PHE A 354 -20.27 -13.46 8.16
N ASN A 355 -21.41 -13.74 8.80
CA ASN A 355 -22.05 -12.77 9.68
C ASN A 355 -21.16 -12.45 10.88
N GLU A 356 -20.57 -13.46 11.50
CA GLU A 356 -19.61 -13.28 12.60
C GLU A 356 -18.33 -12.62 12.11
N ALA A 357 -17.78 -13.07 10.98
CA ALA A 357 -16.61 -12.44 10.37
C ALA A 357 -16.82 -10.94 10.09
N ALA A 358 -18.02 -10.55 9.62
CA ALA A 358 -18.37 -9.16 9.34
C ALA A 358 -18.56 -8.32 10.62
N LYS A 359 -19.14 -8.90 11.69
CA LYS A 359 -19.22 -8.26 13.01
C LYS A 359 -17.83 -8.00 13.58
N HIS A 360 -16.98 -9.02 13.62
CA HIS A 360 -15.59 -8.89 14.08
C HIS A 360 -14.78 -7.96 13.20
N LEU A 361 -14.98 -7.97 11.88
CA LEU A 361 -14.35 -6.99 10.99
C LEU A 361 -14.77 -5.57 11.36
N THR A 362 -16.06 -5.31 11.55
CA THR A 362 -16.54 -3.97 11.90
C THR A 362 -15.90 -3.47 13.19
N ALA A 363 -15.87 -4.30 14.24
CA ALA A 363 -15.17 -4.00 15.50
C ALA A 363 -13.66 -3.79 15.29
N PHE A 364 -13.03 -4.60 14.46
CA PHE A 364 -11.61 -4.48 14.17
C PHE A 364 -11.28 -3.19 13.41
N LEU A 365 -12.18 -2.74 12.53
CA LEU A 365 -12.02 -1.50 11.77
C LEU A 365 -12.35 -0.23 12.57
N THR A 366 -13.16 -0.32 13.63
CA THR A 366 -13.54 0.79 14.52
C THR A 366 -12.54 1.02 15.67
N ALA A 367 -11.65 0.07 15.94
CA ALA A 367 -10.67 0.17 17.01
C ALA A 367 -9.76 1.42 16.90
N SER A 368 -9.56 2.12 18.02
CA SER A 368 -8.89 3.42 18.13
C SER A 368 -7.35 3.38 17.99
N SER A 369 -6.73 2.20 17.99
CA SER A 369 -5.28 2.03 17.85
C SER A 369 -4.84 2.08 16.38
N TYR A 370 -4.37 3.24 15.92
CA TYR A 370 -4.02 3.44 14.51
C TYR A 370 -2.52 3.33 14.25
N SER A 371 -2.08 2.17 13.77
CA SER A 371 -0.79 2.04 13.10
C SER A 371 -0.96 1.88 11.58
N GLY A 372 0.12 2.13 10.83
CA GLY A 372 0.15 1.78 9.42
C GLY A 372 -0.04 0.28 9.18
N MET A 373 0.60 -0.57 9.99
CA MET A 373 0.59 -2.02 9.83
C MET A 373 -0.82 -2.58 10.07
N ARG A 374 -1.46 -2.19 11.18
CA ARG A 374 -2.84 -2.54 11.49
C ARG A 374 -3.79 -2.14 10.38
N ALA A 375 -3.66 -0.93 9.81
CA ALA A 375 -4.46 -0.50 8.67
C ALA A 375 -4.27 -1.39 7.42
N LYS A 376 -3.07 -1.92 7.18
CA LYS A 376 -2.86 -2.93 6.12
C LYS A 376 -3.49 -4.27 6.49
N HIS A 377 -3.39 -4.74 7.73
CA HIS A 377 -4.07 -5.95 8.17
C HIS A 377 -5.59 -5.83 8.02
N GLN A 378 -6.19 -4.78 8.56
CA GLN A 378 -7.59 -4.38 8.37
C GLN A 378 -8.03 -4.42 6.89
N ARG A 379 -7.30 -3.73 6.01
CA ARG A 379 -7.59 -3.73 4.58
C ARG A 379 -7.44 -5.11 3.94
N ASN A 380 -6.39 -5.84 4.29
CA ASN A 380 -6.15 -7.18 3.74
C ASN A 380 -7.22 -8.18 4.21
N THR A 381 -7.68 -8.07 5.46
CA THR A 381 -8.80 -8.84 6.01
C THR A 381 -10.07 -8.58 5.21
N LEU A 382 -10.44 -7.32 4.99
CA LEU A 382 -11.59 -6.95 4.17
C LEU A 382 -11.48 -7.52 2.74
N LEU A 383 -10.32 -7.37 2.10
CA LEU A 383 -10.08 -7.90 0.76
C LEU A 383 -10.12 -9.45 0.72
N ALA A 384 -9.72 -10.12 1.79
CA ALA A 384 -9.79 -11.57 1.92
C ALA A 384 -11.24 -12.03 2.11
N LEU A 385 -12.02 -11.39 2.98
CA LEU A 385 -13.43 -11.71 3.16
C LEU A 385 -14.24 -11.55 1.88
N VAL A 386 -14.00 -10.52 1.08
CA VAL A 386 -14.69 -10.38 -0.22
C VAL A 386 -14.35 -11.55 -1.16
N ARG A 387 -13.12 -12.07 -1.12
CA ARG A 387 -12.74 -13.26 -1.90
C ARG A 387 -13.41 -14.53 -1.37
N SER A 388 -13.49 -14.69 -0.05
CA SER A 388 -14.21 -15.82 0.53
C SER A 388 -15.69 -15.76 0.16
N ALA A 389 -16.32 -14.58 0.27
CA ALA A 389 -17.73 -14.38 -0.04
C ALA A 389 -18.03 -14.77 -1.50
N ALA A 390 -17.12 -14.46 -2.43
CA ALA A 390 -17.24 -14.84 -3.84
C ALA A 390 -17.32 -16.36 -4.10
N ARG A 391 -17.05 -17.23 -3.12
CA ARG A 391 -17.19 -18.69 -3.24
C ARG A 391 -18.50 -19.24 -2.66
N LEU A 392 -19.27 -18.43 -1.95
CA LEU A 392 -20.57 -18.82 -1.41
C LEU A 392 -21.59 -19.13 -2.53
N PRO A 393 -22.68 -19.85 -2.21
CA PRO A 393 -23.85 -19.94 -3.09
C PRO A 393 -24.37 -18.55 -3.50
N SER A 394 -25.02 -18.46 -4.66
CA SER A 394 -25.37 -17.18 -5.31
C SER A 394 -26.09 -16.19 -4.37
N ALA A 395 -27.13 -16.62 -3.64
CA ALA A 395 -27.89 -15.72 -2.76
C ALA A 395 -27.04 -15.15 -1.61
N GLU A 396 -26.34 -16.00 -0.87
CA GLU A 396 -25.49 -15.60 0.27
C GLU A 396 -24.27 -14.78 -0.15
N ARG A 397 -23.69 -15.12 -1.30
CA ARG A 397 -22.57 -14.41 -1.92
C ARG A 397 -22.89 -12.93 -2.09
N LEU A 398 -24.04 -12.62 -2.70
CA LEU A 398 -24.40 -11.25 -3.04
C LEU A 398 -24.72 -10.43 -1.79
N VAL A 399 -25.45 -11.01 -0.83
CA VAL A 399 -25.73 -10.38 0.47
C VAL A 399 -24.43 -10.06 1.20
N SER A 400 -23.50 -11.02 1.25
CA SER A 400 -22.21 -10.87 1.93
C SER A 400 -21.33 -9.82 1.26
N ILE A 401 -21.25 -9.80 -0.07
CA ILE A 401 -20.49 -8.80 -0.83
C ILE A 401 -21.08 -7.40 -0.61
N LYS A 402 -22.41 -7.24 -0.64
CA LYS A 402 -23.06 -5.95 -0.35
C LYS A 402 -22.71 -5.47 1.05
N HIS A 403 -22.83 -6.31 2.06
CA HIS A 403 -22.53 -5.96 3.44
C HIS A 403 -21.06 -5.53 3.59
N LEU A 404 -20.12 -6.28 3.01
CA LEU A 404 -18.69 -5.94 3.04
C LEU A 404 -18.37 -4.63 2.31
N LEU A 405 -19.06 -4.33 1.20
CA LEU A 405 -18.92 -3.05 0.50
C LEU A 405 -19.48 -1.90 1.33
N GLN A 406 -20.58 -2.08 2.05
CA GLN A 406 -21.13 -1.08 2.97
C GLN A 406 -20.16 -0.81 4.12
N ILE A 407 -19.59 -1.86 4.74
CA ILE A 407 -18.53 -1.73 5.75
C ILE A 407 -17.35 -0.95 5.16
N ALA A 408 -16.85 -1.34 3.98
CA ALA A 408 -15.72 -0.69 3.33
C ALA A 408 -15.98 0.79 3.00
N SER A 409 -17.24 1.15 2.81
CA SER A 409 -17.73 2.47 2.41
C SER A 409 -18.18 3.32 3.58
N ASN A 410 -18.15 2.84 4.83
CA ASN A 410 -18.55 3.63 6.00
C ASN A 410 -17.49 4.70 6.33
N GLN A 411 -17.81 5.94 5.97
CA GLN A 411 -16.83 7.00 5.68
C GLN A 411 -16.27 7.68 6.92
N GLY A 412 -17.07 7.79 7.99
CA GLY A 412 -16.65 8.43 9.25
C GLY A 412 -15.55 7.64 9.97
N ILE A 413 -15.55 6.32 9.80
CA ILE A 413 -14.74 5.41 10.62
C ILE A 413 -13.55 4.85 9.84
N HIS A 414 -13.62 4.70 8.52
CA HIS A 414 -12.64 3.89 7.77
C HIS A 414 -11.83 4.63 6.69
N ALA A 415 -11.94 5.97 6.62
CA ALA A 415 -11.21 6.77 5.64
C ALA A 415 -9.69 6.53 5.67
N HIS A 416 -9.11 6.17 6.81
CA HIS A 416 -7.68 5.89 6.97
C HIS A 416 -7.18 4.68 6.17
N LEU A 417 -8.06 3.72 5.86
CA LEU A 417 -7.72 2.50 5.11
C LEU A 417 -7.34 2.80 3.65
N TRP A 418 -7.93 3.86 3.09
CA TRP A 418 -7.90 4.13 1.65
C TRP A 418 -7.05 5.35 1.26
N ARG A 419 -6.39 6.02 2.22
CA ARG A 419 -5.53 7.18 1.95
C ARG A 419 -4.24 6.84 1.19
N GLY A 420 -3.86 7.69 0.23
CA GLY A 420 -2.60 7.60 -0.53
C GLY A 420 -2.59 6.48 -1.57
N ILE A 421 -1.45 5.81 -1.76
CA ILE A 421 -1.28 4.71 -2.75
C ILE A 421 -2.29 3.57 -2.53
N ALA A 422 -2.72 3.39 -1.27
CA ALA A 422 -3.73 2.44 -0.86
C ALA A 422 -5.08 2.63 -1.56
N GLY A 423 -5.41 3.86 -1.95
CA GLY A 423 -6.68 4.21 -2.59
C GLY A 423 -6.96 3.40 -3.84
N LYS A 424 -5.92 2.98 -4.57
CA LYS A 424 -6.07 2.17 -5.78
C LYS A 424 -6.72 0.80 -5.54
N HIS A 425 -6.66 0.28 -4.31
CA HIS A 425 -7.28 -0.99 -3.97
C HIS A 425 -8.79 -0.90 -3.80
N PHE A 426 -9.33 0.28 -3.52
CA PHE A 426 -10.74 0.47 -3.24
C PHE A 426 -11.62 0.42 -4.51
N PRO A 427 -11.30 1.14 -5.60
CA PRO A 427 -11.97 0.93 -6.89
C PRO A 427 -11.80 -0.51 -7.39
N ARG A 428 -10.64 -1.14 -7.18
CA ARG A 428 -10.43 -2.56 -7.55
C ARG A 428 -11.31 -3.52 -6.75
N LEU A 429 -11.62 -3.20 -5.50
CA LEU A 429 -12.55 -3.97 -4.67
C LEU A 429 -13.96 -3.91 -5.28
N TRP A 430 -14.43 -2.69 -5.59
CA TRP A 430 -15.69 -2.46 -6.29
C TRP A 430 -15.77 -3.18 -7.63
N GLN A 431 -14.73 -3.05 -8.47
CA GLN A 431 -14.65 -3.73 -9.75
C GLN A 431 -14.78 -5.25 -9.60
N ARG A 432 -14.09 -5.85 -8.62
CA ARG A 432 -14.17 -7.30 -8.35
C ARG A 432 -15.56 -7.72 -7.88
N ALA A 433 -16.19 -6.96 -7.00
CA ALA A 433 -17.54 -7.24 -6.54
C ALA A 433 -18.56 -7.19 -7.69
N LEU A 434 -18.49 -6.17 -8.55
CA LEU A 434 -19.34 -6.06 -9.74
C LEU A 434 -19.06 -7.18 -10.77
N LEU A 435 -17.83 -7.64 -10.88
CA LEU A 435 -17.49 -8.79 -11.74
C LEU A 435 -18.08 -10.10 -11.24
N VAL A 436 -18.16 -10.28 -9.93
CA VAL A 436 -18.83 -11.46 -9.33
C VAL A 436 -20.31 -11.44 -9.68
N LEU A 437 -20.99 -10.30 -9.48
CA LEU A 437 -22.38 -10.09 -9.91
C LEU A 437 -22.57 -10.38 -11.40
N ALA A 438 -21.69 -9.85 -12.26
CA ALA A 438 -21.78 -10.05 -13.70
C ALA A 438 -21.57 -11.52 -14.13
N LYS A 439 -20.91 -12.36 -13.31
CA LYS A 439 -20.73 -13.78 -13.60
C LYS A 439 -22.01 -14.56 -13.33
N ASP A 440 -22.68 -14.30 -12.20
CA ASP A 440 -23.88 -15.05 -11.79
C ASP A 440 -25.07 -14.81 -12.74
N THR A 441 -25.12 -13.68 -13.46
CA THR A 441 -26.14 -13.42 -14.50
C THR A 441 -26.07 -14.34 -15.75
N LYS A 442 -25.01 -15.12 -15.93
CA LYS A 442 -24.88 -16.04 -17.07
C LYS A 442 -25.35 -17.46 -16.79
N ASP A 443 -25.29 -17.90 -15.54
CA ASP A 443 -25.41 -19.31 -15.18
C ASP A 443 -26.84 -19.69 -14.72
N THR A 444 -27.75 -18.73 -14.58
CA THR A 444 -29.15 -18.99 -14.21
C THR A 444 -30.12 -18.57 -15.32
N HIS A 445 -30.59 -19.55 -16.10
CA HIS A 445 -31.80 -19.43 -16.92
C HIS A 445 -33.10 -19.50 -16.10
N ALA A 446 -33.00 -19.80 -14.81
CA ALA A 446 -34.14 -19.76 -13.89
C ALA A 446 -34.32 -18.33 -13.34
N PRO A 447 -35.54 -17.76 -13.40
CA PRO A 447 -35.89 -16.59 -12.62
C PRO A 447 -35.83 -17.01 -11.15
N SER A 448 -34.70 -16.78 -10.49
CA SER A 448 -34.63 -16.90 -9.05
C SER A 448 -35.49 -15.78 -8.46
N PRO A 449 -36.39 -16.05 -7.50
CA PRO A 449 -37.32 -15.07 -6.93
C PRO A 449 -36.63 -13.99 -6.08
N CYS A 450 -35.32 -13.83 -6.20
CA CYS A 450 -34.58 -12.81 -5.49
C CYS A 450 -34.14 -11.68 -6.42
N ASP A 451 -34.57 -10.46 -6.08
CA ASP A 451 -34.33 -9.14 -6.70
C ASP A 451 -32.85 -8.75 -6.92
N TRP A 452 -31.88 -9.67 -6.87
CA TRP A 452 -30.45 -9.34 -6.92
C TRP A 452 -29.96 -8.88 -8.30
N ASN A 453 -30.68 -9.24 -9.37
CA ASN A 453 -30.47 -8.73 -10.73
C ASN A 453 -31.41 -7.56 -11.07
N SER A 454 -32.25 -7.15 -10.12
CA SER A 454 -33.13 -6.00 -10.31
C SER A 454 -32.28 -4.74 -10.49
N TRP A 455 -32.78 -3.83 -11.32
CA TRP A 455 -32.22 -2.49 -11.45
C TRP A 455 -32.07 -1.82 -10.07
N LYS A 456 -33.04 -2.00 -9.16
CA LYS A 456 -33.04 -1.43 -7.80
C LYS A 456 -31.81 -1.85 -6.98
N TYR A 457 -31.44 -3.13 -7.01
CA TYR A 457 -30.27 -3.62 -6.26
C TYR A 457 -28.96 -3.06 -6.82
N ILE A 458 -28.82 -3.08 -8.15
CA ILE A 458 -27.64 -2.53 -8.85
C ILE A 458 -27.52 -1.03 -8.62
N LEU A 459 -28.63 -0.30 -8.73
CA LEU A 459 -28.70 1.13 -8.48
C LEU A 459 -28.26 1.44 -7.05
N HIS A 460 -28.70 0.68 -6.05
CA HIS A 460 -28.27 0.84 -4.68
C HIS A 460 -26.75 0.66 -4.51
N LEU A 461 -26.15 -0.34 -5.15
CA LEU A 461 -24.69 -0.54 -5.14
C LEU A 461 -23.97 0.63 -5.82
N LEU A 462 -24.47 1.11 -6.96
CA LEU A 462 -23.92 2.27 -7.65
C LEU A 462 -24.01 3.54 -6.79
N GLN A 463 -25.11 3.77 -6.08
CA GLN A 463 -25.27 4.87 -5.13
C GLN A 463 -24.23 4.83 -4.00
N ILE A 464 -24.01 3.65 -3.38
CA ILE A 464 -22.98 3.49 -2.34
C ILE A 464 -21.59 3.80 -2.92
N SER A 465 -21.31 3.31 -4.13
CA SER A 465 -20.02 3.52 -4.78
C SER A 465 -19.77 5.00 -5.10
N ILE A 466 -20.78 5.73 -5.59
CA ILE A 466 -20.70 7.18 -5.83
C ILE A 466 -20.49 7.95 -4.55
N LYS A 467 -21.24 7.65 -3.48
CA LYS A 467 -21.03 8.30 -2.19
C LYS A 467 -19.58 8.15 -1.74
N SER A 468 -18.93 7.05 -2.10
CA SER A 468 -17.55 6.73 -1.72
C SER A 468 -16.47 7.41 -2.58
N THR A 469 -16.78 7.94 -3.76
CA THR A 469 -15.78 8.52 -4.69
C THR A 469 -15.03 9.73 -4.14
N PRO A 470 -15.66 10.70 -3.42
CA PRO A 470 -14.98 11.92 -2.96
C PRO A 470 -13.89 11.64 -1.93
N HIS A 471 -13.95 10.48 -1.25
CA HIS A 471 -13.01 10.10 -0.20
C HIS A 471 -11.74 9.44 -0.72
N VAL A 472 -11.74 9.04 -2.00
CA VAL A 472 -10.57 8.50 -2.69
C VAL A 472 -10.40 9.22 -4.04
N PRO A 473 -10.19 10.56 -4.02
CA PRO A 473 -10.20 11.37 -5.23
C PRO A 473 -8.96 11.14 -6.11
N GLN A 474 -7.91 10.55 -5.53
CA GLN A 474 -6.63 10.30 -6.21
C GLN A 474 -6.67 9.08 -7.15
N CYS A 475 -7.82 8.39 -7.28
CA CYS A 475 -7.93 7.15 -8.04
C CYS A 475 -8.89 7.28 -9.22
N SER A 476 -8.56 6.60 -10.33
CA SER A 476 -9.47 6.47 -11.46
C SER A 476 -10.57 5.49 -11.12
N TRP A 477 -11.75 6.02 -10.81
CA TRP A 477 -12.94 5.22 -10.59
C TRP A 477 -13.58 4.72 -11.89
N ALA A 478 -13.21 5.29 -13.04
CA ALA A 478 -13.59 4.79 -14.36
C ALA A 478 -13.30 3.29 -14.52
N ALA A 479 -12.21 2.80 -13.92
CA ALA A 479 -11.83 1.39 -13.95
C ALA A 479 -12.86 0.44 -13.31
N VAL A 480 -13.73 0.94 -12.42
CA VAL A 480 -14.80 0.14 -11.78
C VAL A 480 -15.81 -0.32 -12.82
N LEU A 481 -16.23 0.61 -13.69
CA LEU A 481 -17.31 0.39 -14.65
C LEU A 481 -16.81 0.11 -16.08
N ASN A 482 -15.57 0.48 -16.43
CA ASN A 482 -14.99 0.29 -17.77
C ASN A 482 -14.61 -1.18 -18.09
N HIS A 483 -15.20 -2.16 -17.40
CA HIS A 483 -15.00 -3.57 -17.72
C HIS A 483 -16.17 -4.09 -18.59
N PRO A 484 -15.91 -4.69 -19.77
CA PRO A 484 -16.97 -5.07 -20.72
C PRO A 484 -18.11 -5.90 -20.11
N ARG A 485 -17.78 -6.90 -19.29
CA ARG A 485 -18.79 -7.73 -18.60
C ARG A 485 -19.64 -6.95 -17.60
N VAL A 486 -19.05 -5.99 -16.89
CA VAL A 486 -19.77 -5.15 -15.94
C VAL A 486 -20.71 -4.21 -16.72
N CYS A 487 -20.22 -3.55 -17.77
CA CYS A 487 -21.07 -2.72 -18.63
C CYS A 487 -22.27 -3.51 -19.20
N GLN A 488 -22.03 -4.72 -19.72
CA GLN A 488 -23.08 -5.58 -20.27
C GLN A 488 -24.12 -5.96 -19.20
N MET A 489 -23.68 -6.33 -18.00
CA MET A 489 -24.58 -6.63 -16.88
C MET A 489 -25.45 -5.42 -16.52
N LEU A 490 -24.86 -4.23 -16.43
CA LEU A 490 -25.57 -3.00 -16.09
C LEU A 490 -26.61 -2.61 -17.15
N VAL A 491 -26.24 -2.68 -18.43
CA VAL A 491 -27.16 -2.42 -19.55
C VAL A 491 -28.32 -3.42 -19.55
N ARG A 492 -28.05 -4.71 -19.32
CA ARG A 492 -29.11 -5.73 -19.22
C ARG A 492 -30.04 -5.48 -18.04
N ALA A 493 -29.51 -5.10 -16.89
CA ALA A 493 -30.32 -4.81 -15.73
C ALA A 493 -31.22 -3.57 -15.94
N ALA A 494 -30.74 -2.55 -16.65
CA ALA A 494 -31.54 -1.39 -17.02
C ALA A 494 -32.64 -1.72 -18.06
N GLN A 495 -32.35 -2.65 -18.98
CA GLN A 495 -33.30 -3.11 -20.02
C GLN A 495 -34.39 -4.02 -19.48
N ASN A 496 -34.03 -4.92 -18.59
CA ASN A 496 -34.91 -5.95 -18.04
C ASN A 496 -35.53 -5.54 -16.69
N ALA A 497 -35.56 -4.24 -16.39
CA ALA A 497 -36.24 -3.75 -15.20
C ALA A 497 -37.75 -4.01 -15.33
N ASP A 498 -38.42 -4.24 -14.19
CA ASP A 498 -39.80 -4.75 -14.13
C ASP A 498 -40.82 -3.91 -14.92
N ASP A 499 -40.56 -2.60 -15.10
CA ASP A 499 -41.36 -1.70 -15.92
C ASP A 499 -40.64 -1.32 -17.23
N ALA A 500 -41.08 -1.92 -18.34
CA ALA A 500 -40.54 -1.65 -19.67
C ALA A 500 -40.71 -0.18 -20.11
N SER A 501 -41.70 0.53 -19.56
CA SER A 501 -41.94 1.97 -19.76
C SER A 501 -40.87 2.86 -19.09
N GLU A 502 -40.11 2.33 -18.12
CA GLU A 502 -39.06 3.07 -17.40
C GLU A 502 -37.64 2.79 -17.92
N SER A 503 -37.49 1.94 -18.94
CA SER A 503 -36.17 1.56 -19.46
C SER A 503 -35.35 2.78 -19.91
N GLU A 504 -35.98 3.76 -20.56
CA GLU A 504 -35.31 4.99 -20.97
C GLU A 504 -34.81 5.81 -19.76
N THR A 505 -35.58 5.84 -18.67
CA THR A 505 -35.20 6.48 -17.41
C THR A 505 -34.01 5.78 -16.77
N HIS A 506 -34.01 4.45 -16.72
CA HIS A 506 -32.90 3.66 -16.20
C HIS A 506 -31.61 3.85 -17.03
N PHE A 507 -31.72 4.01 -18.34
CA PHE A 507 -30.59 4.33 -19.21
C PHE A 507 -30.02 5.73 -18.99
N LYS A 508 -30.89 6.73 -18.77
CA LYS A 508 -30.48 8.09 -18.40
C LYS A 508 -29.74 8.07 -17.07
N GLU A 509 -30.25 7.34 -16.07
CA GLU A 509 -29.57 7.14 -14.79
C GLU A 509 -28.20 6.46 -14.96
N LEU A 510 -28.14 5.34 -15.69
CA LEU A 510 -26.89 4.63 -15.97
C LEU A 510 -25.84 5.53 -16.61
N SER A 511 -26.25 6.36 -17.58
CA SER A 511 -25.40 7.32 -18.25
C SER A 511 -24.84 8.37 -17.28
N LEU A 512 -25.66 8.87 -16.36
CA LEU A 512 -25.20 9.77 -15.29
C LEU A 512 -24.15 9.11 -14.39
N TYR A 513 -24.31 7.83 -14.05
CA TYR A 513 -23.28 7.09 -13.30
C TYR A 513 -21.97 6.99 -14.09
N PHE A 514 -22.03 6.64 -15.38
CA PHE A 514 -20.83 6.56 -16.24
C PHE A 514 -20.11 7.90 -16.32
N GLN A 515 -20.84 9.00 -16.47
CA GLN A 515 -20.30 10.36 -16.45
C GLN A 515 -19.64 10.70 -15.11
N ARG A 516 -20.32 10.44 -13.98
CA ARG A 516 -19.78 10.68 -12.63
C ARG A 516 -18.54 9.85 -12.31
N PHE A 517 -18.41 8.68 -12.92
CA PHE A 517 -17.23 7.84 -12.82
C PHE A 517 -16.13 8.17 -13.85
N HIS A 518 -16.37 9.14 -14.74
CA HIS A 518 -15.51 9.49 -15.86
C HIS A 518 -15.17 8.29 -16.75
N VAL A 519 -16.15 7.41 -16.98
CA VAL A 519 -16.03 6.26 -17.88
C VAL A 519 -16.05 6.77 -19.33
N PRO A 520 -15.17 6.30 -20.23
CA PRO A 520 -15.20 6.70 -21.63
C PRO A 520 -16.52 6.27 -22.32
N ASP A 521 -17.12 7.16 -23.12
CA ASP A 521 -18.40 6.91 -23.81
C ASP A 521 -18.42 5.63 -24.65
N ARG A 522 -17.27 5.32 -25.27
CA ARG A 522 -17.04 4.07 -26.02
C ARG A 522 -17.26 2.79 -25.21
N ALA A 523 -17.26 2.83 -23.89
CA ALA A 523 -17.53 1.66 -23.04
C ALA A 523 -19.03 1.33 -23.01
N LEU A 524 -19.89 2.35 -22.94
CA LEU A 524 -21.34 2.21 -22.97
C LEU A 524 -21.80 1.78 -24.38
N GLN A 525 -21.29 2.43 -25.42
CA GLN A 525 -21.58 2.09 -26.83
C GLN A 525 -21.23 0.63 -27.17
N ARG A 526 -20.10 0.11 -26.65
CA ARG A 526 -19.72 -1.30 -26.79
C ARG A 526 -20.70 -2.24 -26.08
N ALA A 527 -21.20 -1.87 -24.90
CA ALA A 527 -22.15 -2.72 -24.20
C ALA A 527 -23.50 -2.82 -24.92
N HIS A 528 -23.97 -1.72 -25.52
CA HIS A 528 -25.20 -1.69 -26.32
C HIS A 528 -25.10 -2.56 -27.58
N THR A 529 -24.05 -2.38 -28.38
CA THR A 529 -23.84 -3.14 -29.64
C THR A 529 -23.73 -4.66 -29.42
N PHE A 530 -23.17 -5.10 -28.31
CA PHE A 530 -23.10 -6.53 -27.96
C PHE A 530 -24.46 -7.14 -27.57
N ASN A 531 -25.42 -6.35 -27.10
CA ASN A 531 -26.75 -6.84 -26.73
C ASN A 531 -27.67 -6.90 -27.95
N THR A 532 -27.62 -5.91 -28.85
CA THR A 532 -28.43 -5.88 -30.09
C THR A 532 -28.06 -6.98 -31.07
N ASN A 533 -26.78 -7.40 -31.11
CA ASN A 533 -26.32 -8.48 -31.98
C ASN A 533 -26.70 -9.89 -31.45
N ARG A 534 -27.07 -10.02 -30.16
CA ARG A 534 -27.52 -11.29 -29.57
C ARG A 534 -29.04 -11.48 -29.65
N SER A 535 -29.81 -10.39 -29.67
CA SER A 535 -31.26 -10.43 -29.90
C SER A 535 -31.60 -10.66 -31.37
N SER A 536 -30.78 -10.17 -32.31
CA SER A 536 -30.93 -10.44 -33.75
C SER A 536 -30.52 -11.86 -34.16
N SER A 537 -29.54 -12.48 -33.49
CA SER A 537 -29.12 -13.87 -33.77
C SER A 537 -30.04 -14.96 -33.19
N ARG A 538 -31.16 -14.59 -32.55
CA ARG A 538 -32.20 -15.53 -32.04
C ARG A 538 -33.53 -15.42 -32.80
N LEU A 539 -33.58 -14.61 -33.86
CA LEU A 539 -34.76 -14.36 -34.68
C LEU A 539 -34.57 -14.81 -36.14
N THR A 540 -33.70 -15.78 -36.39
CA THR A 540 -33.68 -16.52 -37.65
C THR A 540 -33.87 -18.01 -37.33
N PRO A 541 -34.96 -18.65 -37.82
CA PRO A 541 -35.19 -20.07 -37.65
C PRO A 541 -34.12 -20.92 -38.37
#